data_AF-A0A4E0RVY6-F1
#
_entry.id   AF-A0A4E0RVY6-F1
#
_cell.length_a   1.000
_cell.length_b   1.000
_cell.length_c   1.000
_cell.angle_alpha   90.00
_cell.angle_beta   90.00
_cell.angle_gamma   90.00
#
_symmetry.space_group_name_H-M   'P 1'
#
loop_
_entity.id
_entity.type
_entity.pdbx_description
1 polymer ?
#
loop_
_entity_poly.entity_id
_entity_poly.type
_entity_poly.pdbx_seq_one_letter_code
_entity_poly.pdbx_strand_id
1 'polypeptide(L)'
;MSSDSFNCQDMLYSPKVQKRETKHRFDRLFFPDHVVRIFVNRSLQLDKIRFFGFDMDYTLAQYKSPAYEELAFDILKQRLVHVGYPEAIMNFKYEPSFPIRLFFNS
;
A
#
# COMPACT_ATOMS: atom_id res chain seq x y z
N MET A 1 4.27 -27.42 -5.85
CA MET A 1 4.67 -27.10 -4.46
C MET A 1 6.16 -26.80 -4.49
N SER A 2 6.54 -25.53 -4.56
CA SER A 2 7.92 -25.10 -4.29
C SER A 2 7.81 -23.87 -3.41
N SER A 3 8.18 -24.05 -2.15
CA SER A 3 8.17 -23.04 -1.11
C SER A 3 9.51 -22.31 -1.13
N ASP A 4 9.55 -21.17 -1.80
CA ASP A 4 10.71 -20.28 -1.71
C ASP A 4 10.69 -19.63 -0.33
N SER A 5 11.59 -20.13 0.52
CA SER A 5 11.77 -19.68 1.89
C SER A 5 12.59 -18.39 1.85
N PHE A 6 11.96 -17.24 2.09
CA PHE A 6 12.69 -16.00 2.32
C PHE A 6 13.49 -16.12 3.63
N ASN A 7 14.82 -16.13 3.51
CA ASN A 7 15.73 -16.20 4.65
C ASN A 7 15.88 -14.80 5.27
N CYS A 8 15.55 -14.66 6.56
CA CYS A 8 15.61 -13.41 7.32
C CYS A 8 17.04 -12.90 7.63
N GLN A 9 18.08 -13.59 7.17
CA GLN A 9 19.48 -13.24 7.48
C GLN A 9 20.14 -12.29 6.47
N ASP A 10 19.51 -12.00 5.33
CA ASP A 10 20.07 -11.07 4.33
C ASP A 10 19.84 -9.57 4.65
N MET A 11 19.18 -9.25 5.77
CA MET A 11 18.83 -7.89 6.19
C MET A 11 19.88 -7.19 7.08
N LEU A 12 21.01 -7.84 7.41
CA LEU A 12 22.02 -7.28 8.32
C LEU A 12 23.39 -7.11 7.63
N TYR A 13 23.42 -6.38 6.51
CA TYR A 13 24.67 -5.82 6.00
C TYR A 13 24.64 -4.29 6.10
N SER A 14 25.39 -3.75 7.06
CA SER A 14 25.57 -2.30 7.21
C SER A 14 26.99 -1.93 6.77
N PRO A 15 27.20 -1.34 5.57
CA PRO A 15 28.51 -0.88 5.15
C PRO A 15 28.79 0.48 5.81
N LYS A 16 29.93 0.58 6.50
CA LYS A 16 30.45 1.82 7.07
C LYS A 16 30.64 2.87 5.96
N VAL A 17 29.97 4.02 6.10
CA VAL A 17 29.97 5.11 5.12
C VAL A 17 31.30 5.85 5.14
N GLN A 18 32.08 5.76 4.06
CA GLN A 18 33.20 6.66 3.78
C GLN A 18 32.76 7.73 2.75
N LYS A 19 32.90 8.99 3.17
CA LYS A 19 32.42 10.20 2.49
C LYS A 19 33.21 10.52 1.21
N ARG A 20 32.47 10.73 0.10
CA ARG A 20 32.60 11.76 -0.97
C ARG A 20 32.60 11.22 -2.41
N GLU A 21 31.69 11.79 -3.21
CA GLU A 21 31.63 11.89 -4.69
C GLU A 21 31.09 10.76 -5.60
N THR A 22 30.44 9.71 -5.11
CA THR A 22 29.86 8.65 -5.98
C THR A 22 28.35 8.39 -5.81
N LYS A 23 27.58 9.36 -5.30
CA LYS A 23 26.19 9.14 -4.86
C LYS A 23 25.24 8.66 -5.98
N HIS A 24 25.28 9.29 -7.16
CA HIS A 24 24.34 8.99 -8.25
C HIS A 24 24.51 7.61 -8.92
N ARG A 25 25.72 7.03 -8.87
CA ARG A 25 26.01 5.74 -9.53
C ARG A 25 25.66 4.56 -8.63
N PHE A 26 25.79 4.73 -7.31
CA PHE A 26 25.40 3.71 -6.32
C PHE A 26 23.88 3.52 -6.22
N ASP A 27 23.10 4.61 -6.26
CA ASP A 27 21.64 4.56 -6.11
C ASP A 27 20.96 3.71 -7.21
N ARG A 28 21.49 3.72 -8.44
CA ARG A 28 20.91 3.01 -9.59
C ARG A 28 21.22 1.51 -9.59
N LEU A 29 22.27 1.07 -8.88
CA LEU A 29 22.69 -0.33 -8.81
C LEU A 29 21.97 -1.10 -7.69
N PHE A 30 21.57 -0.43 -6.61
CA PHE A 30 20.86 -1.06 -5.48
C PHE A 30 19.33 -0.97 -5.55
N PHE A 31 18.79 0.04 -6.25
CA PHE A 31 17.33 0.20 -6.43
C PHE A 31 17.00 0.33 -7.93
N PRO A 32 17.16 -0.76 -8.70
CA PRO A 32 16.88 -0.73 -10.13
C PRO A 32 15.40 -0.41 -10.40
N ASP A 33 14.51 -0.88 -9.53
CA ASP A 33 13.08 -0.77 -9.73
C ASP A 33 12.49 0.56 -9.22
N HIS A 34 11.57 1.13 -10.00
CA HIS A 34 10.79 2.31 -9.60
C HIS A 34 9.87 2.01 -8.42
N VAL A 35 9.55 0.75 -8.18
CA VAL A 35 8.66 0.28 -7.11
C VAL A 35 9.21 0.58 -5.71
N VAL A 36 10.54 0.65 -5.53
CA VAL A 36 11.17 0.84 -4.19
C VAL A 36 11.55 2.31 -3.94
N ARG A 37 11.29 3.23 -4.88
CA ARG A 37 11.68 4.64 -4.74
C ARG A 37 10.70 5.42 -3.86
N ILE A 38 11.24 6.25 -2.96
CA ILE A 38 10.46 7.23 -2.19
C ILE A 38 10.45 8.56 -2.96
N PHE A 39 9.26 9.04 -3.32
CA PHE A 39 9.09 10.30 -4.05
C PHE A 39 8.97 11.50 -3.11
N VAL A 40 9.60 12.62 -3.49
CA VAL A 40 9.59 13.86 -2.70
C VAL A 40 8.84 14.96 -3.46
N ASN A 41 7.79 15.51 -2.84
CA ASN A 41 7.12 16.70 -3.37
C ASN A 41 7.74 18.01 -2.82
N ARG A 42 8.40 17.94 -1.65
CA ARG A 42 9.13 19.05 -1.01
C ARG A 42 10.42 18.51 -0.40
N SER A 43 11.44 19.36 -0.31
CA SER A 43 12.71 19.00 0.35
C SER A 43 12.48 18.68 1.83
N LEU A 44 12.95 17.51 2.27
CA LEU A 44 12.84 17.03 3.65
C LEU A 44 14.22 16.57 4.13
N GLN A 45 14.65 17.06 5.30
CA GLN A 45 15.92 16.66 5.93
C GLN A 45 15.62 15.62 7.02
N LEU A 46 15.81 14.33 6.72
CA LEU A 46 15.49 13.23 7.63
C LEU A 46 16.27 13.29 8.95
N ASP A 47 17.50 13.82 8.93
CA ASP A 47 18.35 13.98 10.12
C ASP A 47 17.73 14.88 11.21
N LYS A 48 16.75 15.71 10.85
CA LYS A 48 16.04 16.61 11.80
C LYS A 48 14.77 16.00 12.38
N ILE A 49 14.34 14.84 11.89
CA ILE A 49 13.13 14.16 12.35
C ILE A 49 13.49 13.28 13.55
N ARG A 50 12.83 13.51 14.70
CA ARG A 50 13.07 12.75 15.94
C ARG A 50 12.02 11.68 16.25
N PHE A 51 10.85 11.78 15.61
CA PHE A 51 9.72 10.90 15.86
C PHE A 51 9.10 10.48 14.54
N PHE A 52 8.72 9.20 14.45
CA PHE A 52 8.04 8.62 13.31
C PHE A 52 6.68 8.10 13.79
N GLY A 53 5.60 8.73 13.32
CA GLY A 53 4.25 8.25 13.56
C GLY A 53 3.80 7.39 12.38
N PHE A 54 3.17 6.25 12.67
CA PHE A 54 2.58 5.38 11.67
C PHE A 54 1.07 5.33 11.88
N ASP A 55 0.33 5.39 10.79
CA ASP A 55 -1.08 5.00 10.77
C ASP A 55 -1.18 3.47 10.55
N MET A 56 -2.29 2.86 10.95
CA MET A 56 -2.46 1.41 10.90
C MET A 56 -3.02 0.96 9.55
N ASP A 57 -4.24 1.40 9.23
CA ASP A 57 -4.99 0.89 8.09
C ASP A 57 -4.45 1.46 6.78
N TYR A 58 -4.22 0.58 5.79
CA TYR A 58 -3.62 0.90 4.49
C TYR A 58 -2.19 1.50 4.52
N THR A 59 -1.60 1.73 5.70
CA THR A 59 -0.22 2.17 5.89
C THR A 59 0.68 1.02 6.37
N LEU A 60 0.34 0.40 7.50
CA LEU A 60 1.02 -0.81 7.96
C LEU A 60 0.26 -2.07 7.53
N ALA A 61 -1.07 -2.04 7.64
CA ALA A 61 -1.96 -3.12 7.25
C ALA A 61 -2.47 -2.87 5.82
N GLN A 62 -1.75 -3.37 4.82
CA GLN A 62 -2.21 -3.32 3.44
C GLN A 62 -3.24 -4.43 3.20
N TYR A 63 -4.51 -4.05 3.06
CA TYR A 63 -5.57 -4.98 2.72
C TYR A 63 -5.42 -5.48 1.27
N LYS A 64 -5.70 -6.77 1.06
CA LYS A 64 -5.65 -7.39 -0.26
C LYS A 64 -6.89 -6.98 -1.07
N SER A 65 -6.69 -6.24 -2.15
CA SER A 65 -7.72 -6.01 -3.17
C SER A 65 -7.75 -7.19 -4.16
N PRO A 66 -8.92 -7.62 -4.66
CA PRO A 66 -10.27 -7.07 -4.40
C PRO A 66 -11.00 -7.69 -3.20
N ALA A 67 -10.42 -8.71 -2.55
CA ALA A 67 -11.13 -9.53 -1.56
C ALA A 67 -11.68 -8.73 -0.36
N TYR A 68 -10.94 -7.74 0.14
CA TYR A 68 -11.43 -6.89 1.24
C TYR A 68 -12.59 -5.99 0.81
N GLU A 69 -12.52 -5.44 -0.40
CA GLU A 69 -13.54 -4.53 -0.93
C GLU A 69 -14.84 -5.28 -1.26
N GLU A 70 -14.73 -6.51 -1.76
CA GLU A 70 -15.86 -7.41 -2.01
C GLU A 70 -16.57 -7.79 -0.70
N LEU A 71 -15.81 -8.15 0.33
CA LEU A 71 -16.38 -8.45 1.66
C LEU A 71 -17.13 -7.24 2.24
N ALA A 72 -16.52 -6.06 2.17
CA ALA A 72 -17.16 -4.82 2.64
C ALA A 72 -18.45 -4.53 1.86
N PHE A 73 -18.45 -4.77 0.55
CA PHE A 73 -19.62 -4.60 -0.30
C PHE A 73 -20.76 -5.54 0.09
N ASP A 74 -20.46 -6.82 0.35
CA ASP A 74 -21.47 -7.79 0.77
C ASP A 74 -22.11 -7.44 2.11
N ILE A 75 -21.32 -7.00 3.09
CA ILE A 75 -21.82 -6.55 4.40
C ILE A 75 -22.71 -5.31 4.22
N LEU A 76 -22.32 -4.37 3.36
CA LEU A 76 -23.11 -3.17 3.08
C LEU A 76 -24.45 -3.50 2.41
N LYS A 77 -24.48 -4.41 1.43
CA LYS A 77 -25.72 -4.88 0.80
C LYS A 77 -26.69 -5.44 1.84
N GLN A 78 -26.19 -6.32 2.71
CA GLN A 78 -26.99 -6.92 3.79
C GLN A 78 -27.57 -5.85 4.71
N ARG A 79 -26.76 -4.85 5.09
CA ARG A 79 -27.20 -3.76 5.94
C ARG A 79 -28.25 -2.87 5.26
N LEU A 80 -28.11 -2.59 3.96
CA LEU A 80 -29.08 -1.78 3.22
C LEU A 80 -30.45 -2.46 3.13
N VAL A 81 -30.48 -3.76 2.84
CA VAL A 81 -31.73 -4.53 2.84
C VAL A 81 -32.36 -4.53 4.23
N HIS A 82 -31.57 -4.70 5.29
CA HIS A 82 -32.07 -4.61 6.66
C HIS A 82 -32.70 -3.25 7.00
N VAL A 83 -32.20 -2.15 6.42
CA VAL A 83 -32.75 -0.80 6.63
C VAL A 83 -34.02 -0.55 5.79
N GLY A 84 -34.38 -1.45 4.88
CA GLY A 84 -35.62 -1.39 4.09
C GLY A 84 -35.44 -1.08 2.61
N TYR A 85 -34.20 -1.14 2.09
CA TYR A 85 -33.99 -1.08 0.65
C TYR A 85 -34.44 -2.37 -0.06
N PRO A 86 -34.75 -2.32 -1.38
CA PRO A 86 -35.19 -3.48 -2.13
C PRO A 86 -34.18 -4.65 -2.09
N GLU A 87 -34.69 -5.87 -1.91
CA GLU A 87 -33.87 -7.09 -1.92
C GLU A 87 -33.09 -7.30 -3.23
N ALA A 88 -33.55 -6.68 -4.33
CA ALA A 88 -32.86 -6.69 -5.62
C ALA A 88 -31.39 -6.22 -5.53
N ILE A 89 -31.03 -5.43 -4.51
CA ILE A 89 -29.67 -4.96 -4.28
C ILE A 89 -28.70 -6.11 -3.95
N MET A 90 -29.19 -7.23 -3.41
CA MET A 90 -28.35 -8.41 -3.13
C MET A 90 -27.71 -9.00 -4.38
N ASN A 91 -28.34 -8.80 -5.55
CA ASN A 91 -27.88 -9.33 -6.83
C ASN A 91 -26.70 -8.53 -7.41
N PHE A 92 -26.38 -7.35 -6.86
CA PHE A 92 -25.22 -6.60 -7.32
C PHE A 92 -23.92 -7.33 -6.93
N LYS A 93 -22.98 -7.34 -7.88
CA LYS A 93 -21.63 -7.85 -7.69
C LYS A 93 -20.66 -6.67 -7.59
N TYR A 94 -19.62 -6.86 -6.79
CA TYR A 94 -18.54 -5.88 -6.71
C TYR A 94 -17.72 -5.91 -8.01
N GLU A 95 -17.58 -4.76 -8.66
CA GLU A 95 -16.78 -4.59 -9.87
C GLU A 95 -15.56 -3.72 -9.56
N PRO A 96 -14.35 -4.30 -9.41
CA PRO A 96 -13.14 -3.56 -8.99
C PRO A 96 -12.68 -2.48 -9.98
N SER A 97 -13.10 -2.57 -11.24
CA SER A 97 -12.74 -1.63 -12.31
C SER A 97 -13.60 -0.36 -12.33
N PHE A 98 -14.75 -0.39 -11.66
CA PHE A 98 -15.70 0.72 -11.63
C PHE A 98 -15.31 1.86 -10.67
N PRO A 99 -14.88 1.61 -9.42
CA PRO A 99 -14.53 2.68 -8.50
C PRO A 99 -13.14 3.26 -8.82
N ILE A 100 -13.11 4.48 -9.37
CA ILE A 100 -11.93 5.34 -9.28
C ILE A 100 -12.01 6.09 -7.95
N ARG A 101 -10.94 6.03 -7.13
CA ARG A 101 -10.90 6.76 -5.85
C ARG A 101 -11.28 8.23 -6.09
N LEU A 102 -12.29 8.71 -5.34
CA LEU A 102 -12.84 10.08 -5.35
C LEU A 102 -13.84 10.45 -6.48
N PHE A 103 -14.47 9.50 -7.17
CA PHE A 103 -15.53 9.84 -8.15
C PHE A 103 -16.94 9.81 -7.52
N PHE A 104 -17.57 10.97 -7.36
CA PHE A 104 -19.02 11.12 -7.18
C PHE A 104 -19.48 12.22 -8.14
N ASN A 105 -20.18 11.86 -9.22
CA ASN A 105 -20.82 12.85 -10.08
C ASN A 105 -22.07 13.36 -9.35
N SER A 106 -22.05 14.64 -8.96
CA SER A 106 -23.21 15.42 -8.52
C SER A 106 -24.03 15.91 -9.70
#